data_AF-A0A6H5H400-F1
#
_entry.id   AF-A0A6H5H400-F1
#
_cell.length_a   1.000
_cell.length_b   1.000
_cell.length_c   1.000
_cell.angle_alpha   90.00
_cell.angle_beta   90.00
_cell.angle_gamma   90.00
#
_symmetry.space_group_name_H-M   'P 1'
#
loop_
_entity.id
_entity.type
_entity.pdbx_description
1 polymer ?
#
loop_
_entity_poly.entity_id
_entity_poly.type
_entity_poly.pdbx_seq_one_letter_code
_entity_poly.pdbx_strand_id
1 'polypeptide(L)'
;MVETVFASRIIVDKIDADKDGNVSHHELQEWIRYTQQKYIRDNVDRTWKTYNPENKEQLSWDEYSKAVYDFMKDMDTQTLLREEDGVSYQNLYDRDARRWFAADTNSDGNLTKEEFFAFLHPEETPRLRDLVVLETIESIDKDKDGKISLDEYASKLNLALSLERPCFGVNNNNKSAVDAMRVHSTSYFDQS
;
A
#
# COMPACT_ATOMS: atom_id res chain seq x y z
N MET A 1 35.31 0.77 3.47
CA MET A 1 35.24 -0.07 2.24
C MET A 1 35.20 -1.58 2.52
N VAL A 2 35.05 -2.04 3.77
CA VAL A 2 34.90 -3.48 4.09
C VAL A 2 33.47 -3.90 4.42
N GLU A 3 32.58 -2.98 4.84
CA GLU A 3 31.19 -3.34 5.19
C GLU A 3 30.28 -3.61 4.00
N THR A 4 30.49 -2.96 2.86
CA THR A 4 29.64 -3.14 1.66
C THR A 4 29.81 -4.50 0.99
N VAL A 5 30.97 -5.14 1.10
CA VAL A 5 31.25 -6.44 0.47
C VAL A 5 30.55 -7.59 1.22
N PHE A 6 30.35 -7.47 2.54
CA PHE A 6 29.66 -8.50 3.34
C PHE A 6 28.15 -8.49 3.13
N ALA A 7 27.53 -7.32 2.98
CA ALA A 7 26.08 -7.21 2.78
C ALA A 7 25.63 -7.86 1.46
N SER A 8 26.37 -7.63 0.37
CA SER A 8 26.08 -8.25 -0.93
C SER A 8 26.21 -9.77 -0.89
N ARG A 9 27.16 -10.31 -0.11
CA ARG A 9 27.38 -11.75 -0.01
C ARG A 9 26.27 -12.46 0.75
N ILE A 10 25.75 -11.87 1.83
CA ILE A 10 24.61 -12.42 2.59
C ILE A 10 23.34 -12.51 1.72
N ILE A 11 23.16 -11.57 0.80
CA ILE A 11 22.01 -11.56 -0.11
C ILE A 11 22.20 -12.60 -1.21
N VAL A 12 23.39 -12.69 -1.81
CA VAL A 12 23.73 -13.73 -2.79
C VAL A 12 23.54 -15.13 -2.21
N ASP A 13 24.03 -15.38 -1.00
CA ASP A 13 23.88 -16.68 -0.30
C ASP A 13 22.41 -17.04 0.00
N LYS A 14 21.49 -16.06 0.01
CA LYS A 14 20.05 -16.28 0.18
C LYS A 14 19.33 -16.57 -1.14
N ILE A 15 19.86 -16.05 -2.25
CA ILE A 15 19.30 -16.21 -3.58
C ILE A 15 19.80 -17.51 -4.21
N ASP A 16 21.09 -17.81 -4.07
CA ASP A 16 21.77 -19.01 -4.56
C ASP A 16 21.24 -20.25 -3.81
N ALA A 17 20.23 -20.89 -4.40
CA ALA A 17 19.48 -21.96 -3.78
C ALA A 17 20.16 -23.31 -3.99
N ASP A 18 20.83 -23.48 -5.14
CA ASP A 18 21.57 -24.69 -5.47
C ASP A 18 23.01 -24.69 -4.94
N LYS A 19 23.48 -23.54 -4.42
CA LYS A 19 24.79 -23.31 -3.79
C LYS A 19 25.94 -23.49 -4.77
N ASP A 20 25.71 -23.19 -6.05
CA ASP A 20 26.74 -23.25 -7.08
C ASP A 20 27.70 -22.05 -7.06
N GLY A 21 27.42 -21.05 -6.21
CA GLY A 21 28.21 -19.84 -6.02
C GLY A 21 27.87 -18.71 -7.00
N ASN A 22 26.86 -18.89 -7.85
CA ASN A 22 26.33 -17.89 -8.77
C ASN A 22 24.85 -17.63 -8.49
N VAL A 23 24.31 -16.58 -9.11
CA VAL A 23 22.87 -16.31 -9.09
C VAL A 23 22.36 -16.41 -10.52
N SER A 24 21.57 -17.44 -10.79
CA SER A 24 20.90 -17.60 -12.07
C SER A 24 19.68 -16.68 -12.18
N HIS A 25 19.23 -16.42 -13.42
CA HIS A 25 18.00 -15.65 -13.66
C HIS A 25 16.78 -16.30 -12.98
N HIS A 26 16.74 -17.64 -12.96
CA HIS A 26 15.66 -18.41 -12.35
C HIS A 26 15.62 -18.21 -10.83
N GLU A 27 16.76 -18.37 -10.15
CA GLU A 27 16.86 -18.16 -8.71
C GLU A 27 16.54 -16.74 -8.30
N LEU A 28 17.00 -15.75 -9.06
CA LEU A 28 16.64 -14.36 -8.82
C LEU A 28 15.12 -14.14 -8.96
N GLN A 29 14.49 -14.72 -9.98
CA GLN A 29 13.04 -14.60 -10.17
C GLN A 29 12.25 -15.27 -9.04
N GLU A 30 12.68 -16.45 -8.60
CA GLU A 30 12.06 -17.15 -7.46
C GLU A 30 12.26 -16.39 -6.15
N TRP A 31 13.46 -15.83 -5.93
CA TRP A 31 13.75 -15.02 -4.77
C TRP A 31 12.88 -13.76 -4.72
N ILE A 32 12.74 -13.04 -5.85
CA ILE A 32 11.85 -11.88 -5.95
C ILE A 32 10.43 -12.26 -5.55
N ARG A 33 9.87 -13.34 -6.13
CA ARG A 33 8.53 -13.82 -5.79
C ARG A 33 8.40 -14.20 -4.32
N TYR A 34 9.39 -14.91 -3.77
CA TYR A 34 9.40 -15.33 -2.38
C TYR A 34 9.42 -14.14 -1.42
N THR A 35 10.33 -13.18 -1.65
CA THR A 35 10.45 -11.97 -0.83
C THR A 35 9.19 -11.13 -0.91
N GLN A 36 8.62 -10.96 -2.10
CA GLN A 36 7.36 -10.26 -2.33
C GLN A 36 6.22 -10.90 -1.52
N GLN A 37 5.99 -12.20 -1.67
CA GLN A 37 4.94 -12.90 -0.92
C GLN A 37 5.17 -12.88 0.59
N LYS A 38 6.42 -12.99 1.03
CA LYS A 38 6.76 -12.89 2.44
C LYS A 38 6.44 -11.51 2.99
N TYR A 39 6.82 -10.46 2.27
CA TYR A 39 6.53 -9.08 2.65
C TYR A 39 5.02 -8.85 2.79
N ILE A 40 4.24 -9.29 1.80
CA ILE A 40 2.77 -9.19 1.83
C ILE A 40 2.22 -9.88 3.08
N ARG A 41 2.60 -11.15 3.32
CA ARG A 41 2.12 -11.90 4.50
C ARG A 41 2.50 -11.21 5.80
N ASP A 42 3.75 -10.78 5.94
CA ASP A 42 4.24 -10.09 7.13
C ASP A 42 3.51 -8.75 7.32
N ASN A 43 3.20 -8.03 6.23
CA ASN A 43 2.45 -6.78 6.25
C ASN A 43 1.00 -7.00 6.74
N VAL A 44 0.31 -7.99 6.17
CA VAL A 44 -1.05 -8.37 6.56
C VAL A 44 -1.08 -8.80 8.02
N ASP A 45 -0.13 -9.63 8.45
CA ASP A 45 -0.04 -10.12 9.83
C ASP A 45 0.17 -8.99 10.85
N ARG A 46 1.07 -8.04 10.54
CA ARG A 46 1.32 -6.88 11.42
C ARG A 46 0.08 -6.00 11.49
N THR A 47 -0.46 -5.62 10.34
CA THR A 47 -1.60 -4.72 10.22
C THR A 47 -2.85 -5.30 10.87
N TRP A 48 -3.10 -6.59 10.67
CA TRP A 48 -4.18 -7.32 11.35
C TRP A 48 -4.05 -7.24 12.87
N LYS A 49 -2.86 -7.52 13.42
CA LYS A 49 -2.64 -7.42 14.87
C LYS A 49 -2.80 -6.00 15.42
N THR A 50 -2.42 -5.00 14.64
CA THR A 50 -2.57 -3.59 15.03
C THR A 50 -4.04 -3.19 15.17
N TYR A 51 -4.89 -3.58 14.22
CA TYR A 51 -6.30 -3.18 14.21
C TYR A 51 -7.26 -4.20 14.84
N ASN A 52 -6.80 -5.43 15.06
CA ASN A 52 -7.53 -6.50 15.74
C ASN A 52 -6.71 -7.06 16.93
N PRO A 53 -6.48 -6.26 17.99
CA PRO A 53 -5.66 -6.66 19.14
C PRO A 53 -6.28 -7.80 19.95
N GLU A 54 -7.61 -7.95 19.90
CA GLU A 54 -8.35 -9.05 20.53
C GLU A 54 -8.28 -10.35 19.72
N ASN A 55 -7.65 -10.32 18.53
CA ASN A 55 -7.50 -11.44 17.62
C ASN A 55 -8.82 -12.17 17.33
N LYS A 56 -9.87 -11.38 17.08
CA LYS A 56 -11.17 -11.85 16.60
C LYS A 56 -11.00 -12.56 15.26
N GLU A 57 -11.93 -13.45 14.93
CA GLU A 57 -11.94 -14.13 13.62
C GLU A 57 -12.26 -13.16 12.47
N GLN A 58 -13.02 -12.11 12.78
CA GLN A 58 -13.43 -11.08 11.83
C GLN A 58 -13.21 -9.68 12.43
N LEU A 59 -12.99 -8.69 11.57
CA LEU A 59 -12.90 -7.28 11.92
C LEU A 59 -14.00 -6.50 11.20
N SER A 60 -14.74 -5.64 11.89
CA SER A 60 -15.80 -4.83 11.26
C SER A 60 -15.28 -3.50 10.68
N TRP A 61 -15.98 -2.95 9.68
CA TRP A 61 -15.65 -1.63 9.13
C TRP A 61 -15.67 -0.54 10.21
N ASP A 62 -16.63 -0.59 11.13
CA ASP A 62 -16.76 0.41 12.20
C ASP A 62 -15.55 0.40 13.15
N GLU A 63 -15.02 -0.78 13.48
CA GLU A 63 -13.82 -0.93 14.31
C GLU A 63 -12.57 -0.42 13.59
N TYR A 64 -12.38 -0.85 12.35
CA TYR A 64 -11.24 -0.44 11.52
C TYR A 64 -11.28 1.07 11.25
N SER A 65 -12.42 1.57 10.75
CA SER A 65 -12.57 2.97 10.36
C SER A 65 -12.45 3.90 11.56
N LYS A 66 -12.96 3.49 12.73
CA LYS A 66 -12.72 4.24 13.96
C LYS A 66 -11.23 4.24 14.33
N ALA A 67 -10.55 3.09 14.29
CA ALA A 67 -9.12 3.03 14.64
C ALA A 67 -8.24 3.88 13.71
N VAL A 68 -8.57 3.94 12.42
CA VAL A 68 -7.79 4.69 11.41
C VAL A 68 -8.19 6.15 11.38
N TYR A 69 -9.49 6.46 11.41
CA TYR A 69 -10.05 7.78 11.09
C TYR A 69 -10.67 8.52 12.28
N ASP A 70 -10.53 8.07 13.54
CA ASP A 70 -11.14 8.77 14.70
C ASP A 70 -10.75 10.26 14.74
N PHE A 71 -9.50 10.56 14.37
CA PHE A 71 -8.96 11.91 14.35
C PHE A 71 -9.68 12.86 13.36
N MET A 72 -10.44 12.33 12.39
CA MET A 72 -11.23 13.14 11.45
C MET A 72 -12.44 13.81 12.11
N LYS A 73 -12.97 13.28 13.21
CA LYS A 73 -14.16 13.82 13.89
C LYS A 73 -13.94 15.22 14.45
N ASP A 74 -12.70 15.51 14.84
CA ASP A 74 -12.31 16.79 15.44
C ASP A 74 -11.81 17.80 14.39
N MET A 75 -11.73 17.41 13.11
CA MET A 75 -11.30 18.30 12.02
C MET A 75 -12.47 19.08 11.43
N ASP A 76 -12.19 20.32 11.04
CA ASP A 76 -13.16 21.13 10.31
C ASP A 76 -13.36 20.63 8.87
N THR A 77 -14.53 20.95 8.29
CA THR A 77 -14.90 20.51 6.94
C THR A 77 -13.95 21.01 5.85
N GLN A 78 -13.34 22.19 6.02
CA GLN A 78 -12.40 22.71 5.03
C GLN A 78 -11.10 21.89 5.05
N THR A 79 -10.64 21.48 6.23
CA THR A 79 -9.47 20.61 6.38
C THR A 79 -9.73 19.21 5.85
N LEU A 80 -10.94 18.65 6.05
CA LEU A 80 -11.32 17.34 5.53
C LEU A 80 -11.38 17.29 3.99
N LEU A 81 -11.89 18.36 3.38
CA LEU A 81 -12.06 18.49 1.93
C LEU A 81 -10.82 19.02 1.21
N ARG A 82 -9.88 19.62 1.94
CA ARG A 82 -8.65 20.16 1.37
C ARG A 82 -7.87 19.04 0.69
N GLU A 83 -7.59 19.23 -0.59
CA GLU A 83 -6.72 18.34 -1.34
C GLU A 83 -5.25 18.71 -1.08
N GLU A 84 -4.50 17.76 -0.52
CA GLU A 84 -3.05 17.82 -0.43
C GLU A 84 -2.50 16.74 -1.40
N ASP A 85 -1.63 17.14 -2.33
CA ASP A 85 -1.17 16.29 -3.44
C ASP A 85 -2.30 15.67 -4.29
N GLY A 86 -3.48 16.31 -4.34
CA GLY A 86 -4.64 15.83 -5.09
C GLY A 86 -5.42 14.71 -4.38
N VAL A 87 -5.24 14.54 -3.07
CA VAL A 87 -5.99 13.60 -2.24
C VAL A 87 -6.51 14.33 -1.00
N SER A 88 -7.80 14.15 -0.67
CA SER A 88 -8.42 14.65 0.56
C SER A 88 -8.62 13.51 1.56
N TYR A 89 -8.76 13.83 2.85
CA TYR A 89 -9.04 12.80 3.88
C TYR A 89 -10.37 12.09 3.62
N GLN A 90 -11.37 12.81 3.10
CA GLN A 90 -12.65 12.22 2.72
C GLN A 90 -12.49 11.25 1.54
N ASN A 91 -11.69 11.60 0.53
CA ASN A 91 -11.43 10.70 -0.59
C ASN A 91 -10.71 9.42 -0.14
N LEU A 92 -9.82 9.50 0.84
CA LEU A 92 -9.16 8.32 1.43
C LEU A 92 -10.18 7.41 2.12
N TYR A 93 -11.04 7.99 2.97
CA TYR A 93 -12.10 7.25 3.65
C TYR A 93 -13.03 6.53 2.66
N ASP A 94 -13.53 7.27 1.65
CA ASP A 94 -14.46 6.72 0.66
C ASP A 94 -13.82 5.62 -0.20
N ARG A 95 -12.54 5.78 -0.54
CA ARG A 95 -11.77 4.77 -1.28
C ARG A 95 -11.58 3.50 -0.45
N ASP A 96 -11.16 3.64 0.81
CA ASP A 96 -10.95 2.50 1.69
C ASP A 96 -12.27 1.79 2.00
N ALA A 97 -13.37 2.53 2.18
CA ALA A 97 -14.71 1.95 2.33
C ALA A 97 -15.11 1.15 1.08
N ARG A 98 -14.89 1.71 -0.11
CA ARG A 98 -15.18 1.02 -1.38
C ARG A 98 -14.38 -0.29 -1.50
N ARG A 99 -13.09 -0.27 -1.16
CA ARG A 99 -12.23 -1.47 -1.16
C ARG A 99 -12.66 -2.49 -0.11
N TRP A 100 -13.09 -2.04 1.07
CA TRP A 100 -13.58 -2.91 2.14
C TRP A 100 -14.78 -3.74 1.67
N PHE A 101 -15.82 -3.07 1.17
CA PHE A 101 -17.02 -3.75 0.67
C PHE A 101 -16.77 -4.57 -0.60
N ALA A 102 -15.75 -4.22 -1.40
CA ALA A 102 -15.36 -5.03 -2.54
C ALA A 102 -14.63 -6.32 -2.12
N ALA A 103 -13.85 -6.27 -1.03
CA ALA A 103 -13.14 -7.42 -0.49
C ALA A 103 -14.08 -8.39 0.27
N ASP A 104 -15.09 -7.84 0.94
CA ASP A 104 -16.14 -8.58 1.63
C ASP A 104 -16.95 -9.45 0.65
N THR A 105 -16.62 -10.74 0.58
CA THR A 105 -17.23 -11.66 -0.38
C THR A 105 -18.58 -12.17 0.12
N ASN A 106 -18.78 -12.18 1.43
CA ASN A 106 -19.99 -12.71 2.06
C ASN A 106 -21.03 -11.59 2.34
N SER A 107 -20.63 -10.32 2.20
CA SER A 107 -21.44 -9.12 2.43
C SER A 107 -21.99 -9.00 3.85
N ASP A 108 -21.26 -9.51 4.85
CA ASP A 108 -21.61 -9.42 6.27
C ASP A 108 -21.11 -8.12 6.94
N GLY A 109 -20.35 -7.30 6.21
CA GLY A 109 -19.78 -6.03 6.67
C GLY A 109 -18.48 -6.18 7.46
N ASN A 110 -18.01 -7.40 7.66
CA ASN A 110 -16.80 -7.74 8.38
C ASN A 110 -15.83 -8.47 7.44
N LEU A 111 -14.53 -8.31 7.67
CA LEU A 111 -13.51 -9.03 6.92
C LEU A 111 -12.89 -10.12 7.79
N THR A 112 -12.86 -11.33 7.25
CA THR A 112 -11.92 -12.37 7.68
C THR A 112 -10.49 -11.98 7.35
N LYS A 113 -9.50 -12.68 7.90
CA LYS A 113 -8.09 -12.38 7.61
C LYS A 113 -7.74 -12.51 6.12
N GLU A 114 -8.38 -13.46 5.44
CA GLU A 114 -8.26 -13.69 4.00
C GLU A 114 -8.86 -12.55 3.18
N GLU A 115 -10.02 -12.02 3.58
CA GLU A 115 -10.63 -10.87 2.91
C GLU A 115 -9.87 -9.57 3.25
N PHE A 116 -9.32 -9.47 4.45
CA PHE A 116 -8.44 -8.38 4.84
C PHE A 116 -7.14 -8.36 4.03
N PHE A 117 -6.58 -9.53 3.70
CA PHE A 117 -5.50 -9.63 2.73
C PHE A 117 -5.89 -9.00 1.38
N ALA A 118 -7.09 -9.31 0.88
CA ALA A 118 -7.58 -8.78 -0.38
C ALA A 118 -7.82 -7.26 -0.33
N PHE A 119 -8.25 -6.74 0.82
CA PHE A 119 -8.39 -5.31 1.07
C PHE A 119 -7.05 -4.56 1.05
N LEU A 120 -6.01 -5.10 1.70
CA LEU A 120 -4.66 -4.50 1.74
C LEU A 120 -3.90 -4.64 0.42
N HIS A 121 -4.08 -5.78 -0.24
CA HIS A 121 -3.35 -6.17 -1.44
C HIS A 121 -4.34 -6.55 -2.57
N PRO A 122 -5.16 -5.60 -3.04
CA PRO A 122 -6.16 -5.87 -4.07
C PRO A 122 -5.52 -6.32 -5.40
N GLU A 123 -4.27 -5.94 -5.67
CA GLU A 123 -3.46 -6.39 -6.81
C GLU A 123 -3.24 -7.91 -6.85
N GLU A 124 -3.11 -8.53 -5.68
CA GLU A 124 -2.91 -9.97 -5.54
C GLU A 124 -4.22 -10.75 -5.78
N THR A 125 -5.37 -10.08 -5.66
CA THR A 125 -6.68 -10.70 -5.78
C THR A 125 -7.29 -10.41 -7.16
N PRO A 126 -7.43 -11.42 -8.06
CA PRO A 126 -7.91 -11.21 -9.42
C PRO A 126 -9.19 -10.37 -9.55
N ARG A 127 -10.16 -10.56 -8.64
CA ARG A 127 -11.45 -9.83 -8.64
C ARG A 127 -11.33 -8.35 -8.29
N LEU A 128 -10.30 -7.96 -7.56
CA LEU A 128 -10.08 -6.58 -7.10
C LEU A 128 -9.10 -5.81 -7.99
N ARG A 129 -8.41 -6.48 -8.92
CA ARG A 129 -7.48 -5.81 -9.86
C ARG A 129 -8.16 -4.73 -10.69
N ASP A 130 -9.38 -5.01 -11.17
CA ASP A 130 -10.14 -4.04 -11.97
C ASP A 130 -10.50 -2.79 -11.16
N LEU A 131 -10.74 -2.94 -9.85
CA LEU A 131 -10.95 -1.81 -8.94
C LEU A 131 -9.70 -0.92 -8.84
N VAL A 132 -8.52 -1.52 -8.69
CA VAL A 132 -7.24 -0.79 -8.63
C VAL A 132 -6.98 -0.03 -9.94
N VAL A 133 -7.29 -0.65 -11.08
CA VAL A 133 -7.17 0.00 -12.40
C VAL A 133 -8.11 1.20 -12.48
N LEU A 134 -9.37 1.05 -12.06
CA LEU A 134 -10.34 2.13 -12.05
C LEU A 134 -9.88 3.30 -11.16
N GLU A 135 -9.45 3.02 -9.93
CA GLU A 135 -8.94 4.03 -9.00
C GLU A 135 -7.69 4.74 -9.55
N THR A 136 -6.83 4.01 -10.27
CA THR A 136 -5.65 4.59 -10.91
C THR A 136 -6.07 5.59 -11.98
N ILE A 137 -7.04 5.24 -12.82
CA ILE A 137 -7.60 6.14 -13.84
C ILE A 137 -8.23 7.36 -13.18
N GLU A 138 -9.10 7.17 -12.18
CA GLU A 138 -9.73 8.26 -11.41
C GLU A 138 -8.70 9.20 -10.76
N SER A 139 -7.52 8.68 -10.37
CA SER A 139 -6.46 9.50 -9.77
C SER A 139 -5.69 10.35 -10.78
N ILE A 140 -5.60 9.90 -12.03
CA ILE A 140 -4.81 10.50 -13.12
C ILE A 140 -5.67 11.52 -13.88
N ASP A 141 -6.92 11.16 -14.17
CA ASP A 141 -7.91 12.00 -14.86
C ASP A 141 -8.34 13.16 -13.94
N LYS A 142 -7.73 14.33 -14.14
CA LYS A 142 -7.98 15.53 -13.33
C LYS A 142 -9.12 16.36 -13.88
N ASP A 143 -9.33 16.34 -15.19
CA ASP A 143 -10.40 17.11 -15.83
C ASP A 143 -11.74 16.34 -15.91
N LYS A 144 -11.74 15.07 -15.51
CA LYS A 144 -12.89 14.16 -15.44
C LYS A 144 -13.55 13.95 -16.80
N ASP A 145 -12.78 14.02 -17.89
CA ASP A 145 -13.28 13.77 -19.25
C ASP A 145 -13.37 12.27 -19.59
N GLY A 146 -12.91 11.40 -18.68
CA GLY A 146 -12.92 9.95 -18.82
C GLY A 146 -11.79 9.41 -19.69
N LYS A 147 -10.79 10.22 -20.02
CA LYS A 147 -9.57 9.85 -20.76
C LYS A 147 -8.34 10.25 -19.97
N ILE A 148 -7.18 9.79 -20.44
CA ILE A 148 -5.88 10.20 -19.90
C ILE A 148 -5.15 10.96 -21.00
N SER A 149 -5.02 12.26 -20.80
CA SER A 149 -4.23 13.13 -21.67
C SER A 149 -2.72 12.93 -21.43
N LEU A 150 -1.90 13.35 -22.40
CA LEU A 150 -0.43 13.25 -22.28
C LEU A 150 0.10 14.08 -21.12
N ASP A 151 -0.53 15.22 -20.84
CA ASP A 151 -0.15 16.11 -19.74
C ASP A 151 -0.47 15.49 -18.38
N GLU A 152 -1.60 14.81 -18.24
CA GLU A 152 -1.95 14.06 -17.03
C GLU A 152 -1.01 12.88 -16.80
N TYR A 153 -0.68 12.13 -17.85
CA TYR A 153 0.29 11.04 -17.78
C TYR A 153 1.68 11.54 -17.37
N ALA A 154 2.18 12.61 -18.02
CA ALA A 154 3.46 13.22 -17.69
C ALA A 154 3.48 13.79 -16.26
N SER A 155 2.37 14.40 -15.81
CA SER A 155 2.24 14.89 -14.44
C SER A 155 2.29 13.76 -13.42
N LYS A 156 1.61 12.64 -13.68
CA LYS A 156 1.67 11.44 -12.82
C LYS A 156 3.07 10.86 -12.75
N LEU A 157 3.77 10.76 -13.89
CA LEU A 157 5.15 10.30 -13.94
C LEU A 157 6.10 11.25 -13.21
N ASN A 158 5.97 12.56 -13.40
CA ASN A 158 6.78 13.55 -12.70
C ASN A 158 6.56 13.51 -11.19
N LEU A 159 5.32 13.28 -10.74
CA LEU A 159 5.02 13.06 -9.33
C LEU A 159 5.72 11.81 -8.80
N ALA A 160 5.62 10.68 -9.51
CA ALA A 160 6.30 9.44 -9.14
C ALA A 160 7.82 9.64 -9.04
N LEU A 161 8.44 10.27 -10.04
CA LEU A 161 9.87 10.56 -10.06
C LEU A 161 10.31 11.57 -9.00
N SER A 162 9.40 12.47 -8.56
CA SER A 162 9.69 13.41 -7.48
C SER A 162 9.73 12.75 -6.09
N LEU A 163 9.06 11.60 -5.94
CA LEU A 163 9.06 10.79 -4.71
C LEU A 163 10.30 9.87 -4.62
N GLU A 164 10.99 9.61 -5.72
CA GLU A 164 12.22 8.79 -5.78
C GLU A 164 13.51 9.51 -5.28
N ARG A 165 13.40 10.59 -4.49
CA ARG A 165 14.61 11.22 -3.91
C ARG A 165 15.12 10.42 -2.70
N PRO A 166 16.44 10.16 -2.61
CA PRO A 166 17.00 9.25 -1.63
C PRO A 166 16.75 9.69 -0.19
N CYS A 167 16.36 8.73 0.65
CA CYS A 167 16.30 8.83 2.10
C CYS A 167 17.68 9.20 2.67
N PHE A 168 17.97 10.49 2.78
CA PHE A 168 19.01 11.02 3.65
C PHE A 168 18.56 12.37 4.20
N GLY A 169 18.10 12.37 5.45
CA GLY A 169 17.79 13.58 6.21
C GLY A 169 16.52 13.44 7.05
N VAL A 170 16.66 12.90 8.26
CA VAL A 170 15.62 12.96 9.29
C VAL A 170 15.41 14.42 9.69
N ASN A 171 14.16 14.89 9.74
CA ASN A 171 13.73 15.70 10.89
C ASN A 171 12.25 15.53 11.21
N ASN A 172 11.99 15.34 12.50
CA ASN A 172 10.70 15.05 13.09
C ASN A 172 9.80 16.29 13.15
N ASN A 173 8.49 16.01 13.06
CA ASN A 173 7.37 16.56 13.83
C ASN A 173 6.20 16.90 12.91
N ASN A 174 5.14 16.09 13.00
CA ASN A 174 3.78 16.26 12.45
C ASN A 174 3.39 15.52 11.16
N LYS A 175 4.05 14.42 10.79
CA LYS A 175 3.62 13.59 9.64
C LYS A 175 2.77 12.37 10.02
N SER A 176 2.00 12.47 11.11
CA SER A 176 1.54 11.32 11.90
C SER A 176 0.26 10.60 11.44
N ALA A 177 -0.46 11.07 10.41
CA ALA A 177 -1.70 10.42 9.98
C ALA A 177 -1.71 10.11 8.48
N VAL A 178 -1.38 11.11 7.64
CA VAL A 178 -1.34 10.95 6.17
C VAL A 178 -0.32 9.90 5.75
N ASP A 179 0.87 9.87 6.36
CA ASP A 179 1.88 8.87 6.02
C ASP A 179 1.45 7.45 6.44
N ALA A 180 0.73 7.31 7.55
CA ALA A 180 0.19 6.02 8.00
C ALA A 180 -0.93 5.50 7.06
N MET A 181 -1.78 6.38 6.55
CA MET A 181 -2.81 6.03 5.54
C MET A 181 -2.22 5.83 4.14
N ARG A 182 -1.15 6.57 3.78
CA ARG A 182 -0.45 6.40 2.50
C ARG A 182 0.20 5.01 2.43
N VAL A 183 0.87 4.59 3.52
CA VAL A 183 1.45 3.25 3.72
C VAL A 183 0.42 2.13 3.55
N HIS A 184 -0.85 2.37 3.91
CA HIS A 184 -1.91 1.37 3.74
C HIS A 184 -2.36 1.20 2.28
N SER A 185 -2.08 2.17 1.42
CA SER A 185 -2.58 2.23 0.04
C SER A 185 -1.51 2.07 -1.04
N THR A 186 -0.24 2.31 -0.71
CA THR A 186 0.91 2.07 -1.61
C THR A 186 1.63 0.79 -1.20
N SER A 187 0.95 -0.36 -1.34
CA SER A 187 1.51 -1.67 -0.98
C SER A 187 2.65 -2.16 -1.88
N TYR A 188 3.07 -1.43 -2.92
CA TYR A 188 4.01 -1.97 -3.91
C TYR A 188 5.13 -1.11 -4.47
N PHE A 189 5.21 0.21 -4.20
CA PHE A 189 6.17 1.07 -4.92
C PHE A 189 7.11 1.94 -4.08
N ASP A 190 7.01 1.93 -2.74
CA ASP A 190 7.78 2.88 -1.92
C ASP A 190 9.12 2.36 -1.34
N GLN A 191 9.56 1.12 -1.63
CA GLN A 191 10.80 0.59 -1.01
C GLN A 191 11.64 -0.33 -1.91
N SER A 192 12.12 0.18 -3.05
CA SER A 192 13.20 -0.44 -3.83
C SER A 192 14.36 0.51 -4.02
#